data_AF-A0A8T1ZSJ2-F1
#
_entry.id   AF-A0A8T1ZSJ2-F1
#
_cell.length_a   1.000
_cell.length_b   1.000
_cell.length_c   1.000
_cell.angle_alpha   90.00
_cell.angle_beta   90.00
_cell.angle_gamma   90.00
#
_symmetry.space_group_name_H-M   'P 1'
#
loop_
_entity.id
_entity.type
_entity.pdbx_description
1 polymer ?
#
loop_
_entity_poly.entity_id
_entity_poly.type
_entity_poly.pdbx_seq_one_letter_code
_entity_poly.pdbx_strand_id
1 'polypeptide(L)'
;MWVLEDVEKHEWVKYVYSLPENEVLDSCDFSVAGVTTRGEIVLCMKYTCKPFYVFYFNPEKNTLQSVEIQGFGANLEAVENRGRVYAFVNHVEDLSVNDAKQLKSSISQVKHLCSCCNKVSQPNYHY
;
A
#
# COMPACT_ATOMS: atom_id res chain seq x y z
N MET A 1 18.11 -11.20 -3.90
CA MET A 1 17.12 -11.75 -4.83
C MET A 1 17.76 -12.87 -5.61
N TRP A 2 17.04 -13.95 -5.89
CA TRP A 2 17.49 -15.00 -6.80
C TRP A 2 16.65 -14.91 -8.07
N VAL A 3 17.31 -14.92 -9.22
CA VAL A 3 16.67 -14.89 -10.53
C VAL A 3 17.04 -16.19 -11.23
N LEU A 4 16.04 -16.88 -11.77
CA LEU A 4 16.22 -18.05 -12.62
C LEU A 4 16.62 -17.54 -14.01
N GLU A 5 17.89 -17.69 -14.36
CA GLU A 5 18.44 -17.20 -15.62
C GLU A 5 18.17 -18.21 -16.76
N ASP A 6 18.29 -19.50 -16.45
CA ASP A 6 18.03 -20.59 -17.38
C ASP A 6 17.16 -21.66 -16.71
N VAL A 7 15.94 -21.81 -17.23
CA VAL A 7 14.95 -22.77 -16.72
C VAL A 7 15.36 -24.21 -17.04
N GLU A 8 15.97 -24.46 -18.19
CA GLU A 8 16.35 -25.81 -18.62
C GLU A 8 17.51 -26.32 -17.77
N LYS A 9 18.52 -25.47 -17.55
CA LYS A 9 19.70 -25.81 -16.74
C LYS A 9 19.48 -25.67 -15.24
N HIS A 10 18.34 -25.11 -14.83
CA HIS A 10 18.02 -24.81 -13.42
C HIS A 10 19.08 -23.88 -12.77
N GLU A 11 19.58 -22.90 -13.53
CA GLU A 11 20.63 -21.99 -13.09
C GLU A 11 20.04 -20.75 -12.42
N TRP A 12 20.47 -20.49 -11.19
CA TRP A 12 20.02 -19.35 -10.39
C TRP A 12 21.16 -18.38 -10.16
N VAL A 13 20.92 -17.11 -10.44
CA VAL A 13 21.86 -16.03 -10.13
C VAL A 13 21.38 -15.25 -8.92
N LYS A 14 22.31 -15.00 -8.00
CA LYS A 14 22.07 -14.18 -6.81
C LYS A 14 22.39 -12.72 -7.12
N TYR A 15 21.37 -11.88 -7.04
CA TYR A 15 21.51 -10.42 -7.08
C TYR A 15 21.39 -9.83 -5.67
N VAL A 16 22.33 -8.95 -5.33
CA VAL A 16 22.33 -8.19 -4.08
C VAL A 16 22.19 -6.71 -4.46
N TYR A 17 21.18 -6.06 -3.89
CA TYR A 17 20.93 -4.64 -4.09
C TYR A 17 21.04 -3.94 -2.74
N SER A 18 21.71 -2.80 -2.72
CA SER A 18 21.70 -1.89 -1.58
C SER A 18 20.53 -0.93 -1.76
N LEU A 19 19.65 -0.86 -0.76
CA LEU A 19 18.63 0.18 -0.75
C LEU A 19 19.28 1.54 -0.44
N PRO A 20 18.84 2.64 -1.07
CA PRO A 20 19.24 3.98 -0.66
C PRO A 20 18.94 4.23 0.82
N GLU A 21 19.79 5.00 1.50
CA GLU A 21 19.61 5.35 2.91
C GLU A 21 18.24 5.98 3.15
N ASN A 22 17.51 5.46 4.14
CA ASN A 22 16.20 5.96 4.52
C ASN A 22 15.88 5.57 5.97
N GLU A 23 15.70 6.57 6.84
CA GLU A 23 15.47 6.36 8.28
C GLU A 23 14.25 5.47 8.59
N VAL A 24 13.23 5.48 7.73
CA VAL A 24 12.03 4.63 7.91
C VAL A 24 12.36 3.18 7.58
N LEU A 25 13.13 2.92 6.52
CA LEU A 25 13.57 1.57 6.17
C LEU A 25 14.40 0.92 7.28
N ASP A 26 15.19 1.72 7.99
CA ASP A 26 16.07 1.25 9.06
C ASP A 26 15.33 0.99 10.39
N SER A 27 14.18 1.63 10.59
CA SER A 27 13.45 1.61 11.87
C SER A 27 12.18 0.76 11.87
N CYS A 28 11.76 0.22 10.72
CA CYS A 28 10.48 -0.46 10.57
C CYS A 28 10.61 -1.83 9.87
N ASP A 29 9.63 -2.70 10.14
CA ASP A 29 9.53 -4.00 9.47
C ASP A 29 8.78 -3.88 8.14
N PHE A 30 9.37 -4.45 7.07
CA PHE A 30 8.78 -4.46 5.73
C PHE A 30 8.53 -5.87 5.20
N SER A 31 7.50 -5.99 4.38
CA SER A 31 7.21 -7.17 3.54
C SER A 31 7.37 -6.80 2.07
N VAL A 32 7.76 -7.78 1.25
CA VAL A 32 7.76 -7.62 -0.20
C VAL A 32 6.36 -7.94 -0.70
N ALA A 33 5.66 -6.94 -1.23
CA ALA A 33 4.30 -7.09 -1.77
C ALA A 33 4.30 -7.71 -3.18
N GLY A 34 5.43 -7.60 -3.89
CA GLY A 34 5.61 -8.11 -5.24
C GLY A 34 6.47 -7.19 -6.09
N VAL A 35 6.33 -7.33 -7.40
CA VAL A 35 7.05 -6.54 -8.41
C VAL A 35 6.03 -5.92 -9.37
N THR A 36 6.15 -4.64 -9.67
CA THR A 36 5.30 -3.96 -10.65
C THR A 36 5.64 -4.38 -12.07
N THR A 37 4.77 -4.08 -13.04
CA THR A 37 5.07 -4.29 -14.47
C THR A 37 6.28 -3.50 -14.97
N ARG A 38 6.72 -2.48 -14.21
CA ARG A 38 7.91 -1.65 -14.48
C ARG A 38 9.18 -2.19 -13.82
N GLY A 39 9.11 -3.36 -13.18
CA GLY A 39 10.25 -3.98 -12.49
C GLY A 39 10.58 -3.37 -11.12
N GLU A 40 9.66 -2.59 -10.53
CA GLU A 40 9.88 -2.00 -9.20
C GLU A 40 9.47 -3.02 -8.13
N ILE A 41 10.38 -3.28 -7.19
CA ILE A 41 10.10 -4.09 -6.00
C ILE A 41 9.31 -3.23 -5.02
N VAL A 42 8.14 -3.70 -4.63
CA VAL A 42 7.25 -2.98 -3.70
C VAL A 42 7.46 -3.49 -2.28
N LEU A 43 7.90 -2.59 -1.40
CA LEU A 43 8.09 -2.85 0.03
C LEU A 43 6.98 -2.17 0.81
N CYS A 44 6.25 -2.94 1.62
CA CYS A 44 5.15 -2.43 2.44
C CYS A 44 5.47 -2.63 3.92
N MET A 45 5.26 -1.58 4.73
CA MET A 45 5.34 -1.72 6.20
C MET A 45 4.40 -2.83 6.66
N LYS A 46 4.88 -3.71 7.54
CA LYS A 46 4.11 -4.88 8.01
C LYS A 46 2.98 -4.50 8.96
N TYR A 47 3.09 -3.38 9.65
CA TYR A 47 2.19 -2.97 10.70
C TYR A 47 1.71 -1.54 10.48
N THR A 48 0.44 -1.28 10.74
CA THR A 48 -0.12 0.07 10.70
C THR A 48 0.57 0.95 11.75
N CYS A 49 0.86 2.20 11.41
CA CYS A 49 1.32 3.23 12.32
C CYS A 49 1.18 4.60 11.62
N LYS A 50 1.49 5.67 12.34
CA LYS A 50 1.57 7.01 11.76
C LYS A 50 2.99 7.55 11.86
N PRO A 51 3.65 7.87 10.73
CA PRO A 51 3.22 7.63 9.34
C PRO A 51 3.30 6.16 8.92
N PHE A 52 2.58 5.77 7.86
CA PHE A 52 2.70 4.45 7.22
C PHE A 52 3.15 4.63 5.76
N TYR A 53 4.15 3.87 5.32
CA TYR A 53 4.74 4.00 4.01
C TYR A 53 4.72 2.71 3.20
N VAL A 54 4.56 2.88 1.89
CA VAL A 54 4.90 1.90 0.86
C VAL A 54 6.05 2.47 0.04
N PHE A 55 7.08 1.66 -0.19
CA PHE A 55 8.22 2.02 -1.01
C PHE A 55 8.23 1.28 -2.34
N TYR A 56 8.62 1.98 -3.39
CA TYR A 56 8.86 1.45 -4.73
C TYR A 56 10.35 1.56 -5.03
N PHE A 57 11.04 0.43 -5.05
CA PHE A 57 12.46 0.35 -5.34
C PHE A 57 12.69 -0.13 -6.76
N ASN A 58 13.38 0.68 -7.57
CA ASN A 58 13.82 0.29 -8.90
C ASN A 58 15.29 -0.19 -8.83
N PRO A 59 15.57 -1.50 -9.02
CA PRO A 59 16.93 -2.03 -8.92
C PRO A 59 17.84 -1.61 -10.09
N GLU A 60 17.29 -1.34 -11.28
CA GLU A 60 18.09 -0.92 -12.45
C GLU A 60 18.59 0.53 -12.28
N LYS A 61 17.74 1.40 -11.75
CA LYS A 61 18.04 2.83 -11.56
C LYS A 61 18.58 3.15 -10.18
N ASN A 62 18.54 2.17 -9.26
CA ASN A 62 18.83 2.35 -7.84
C ASN A 62 18.05 3.50 -7.19
N THR A 63 16.77 3.66 -7.57
CA THR A 63 15.91 4.72 -7.04
C THR A 63 14.90 4.15 -6.07
N LEU A 64 14.66 4.87 -4.98
CA LEU A 64 13.66 4.55 -3.97
C LEU A 64 12.64 5.68 -3.91
N GLN A 65 11.36 5.35 -4.12
CA GLN A 65 10.25 6.28 -3.95
C GLN A 65 9.40 5.83 -2.77
N SER A 66 8.89 6.78 -1.99
CA SER A 66 7.99 6.52 -0.87
C SER A 66 6.60 7.11 -1.14
N VAL A 67 5.57 6.41 -0.68
CA VAL A 67 4.18 6.86 -0.68
C VAL A 67 3.62 6.66 0.71
N GLU A 68 3.13 7.74 1.31
CA GLU A 68 2.41 7.66 2.59
C GLU A 68 0.98 7.17 2.35
N ILE A 69 0.56 6.15 3.09
CA ILE A 69 -0.82 5.67 3.09
C ILE A 69 -1.48 6.15 4.38
N GLN A 70 -2.61 6.84 4.24
CA GLN A 70 -3.39 7.38 5.34
C GLN A 70 -4.75 6.69 5.43
N GLY A 71 -5.41 6.83 6.57
CA GLY A 71 -6.81 6.40 6.72
C GLY A 71 -7.01 5.01 7.32
N PHE A 72 -6.02 4.49 8.05
CA PHE A 72 -6.22 3.29 8.89
C PHE A 72 -7.08 3.60 10.12
N GLY A 73 -7.24 4.88 10.48
CA GLY A 73 -8.02 5.33 11.62
C GLY A 73 -7.18 5.40 12.90
N ALA A 74 -7.54 6.33 13.79
CA ALA A 74 -6.73 6.69 14.95
C ALA A 74 -6.37 5.49 15.87
N ASN A 75 -7.25 4.48 15.95
CA ASN A 75 -6.97 3.27 16.72
C ASN A 75 -5.83 2.46 16.10
N LEU A 76 -5.91 2.10 14.82
CA LEU A 76 -4.87 1.31 14.14
C LEU A 76 -3.58 2.10 13.90
N GLU A 77 -3.64 3.44 13.93
CA GLU A 77 -2.45 4.30 13.85
C GLU A 77 -1.65 4.33 15.17
N ALA A 78 -2.24 3.93 16.29
CA ALA A 78 -1.57 3.88 17.60
C ALA A 78 -0.60 2.70 17.72
N VAL A 79 0.54 2.92 18.38
CA VAL A 79 1.61 1.90 18.50
C VAL A 79 1.16 0.68 19.30
N GLU A 80 0.28 0.83 20.28
CA GLU A 80 -0.27 -0.32 21.02
C GLU A 80 -1.28 -1.17 20.22
N ASN A 81 -1.90 -0.62 19.17
CA ASN A 81 -3.05 -1.23 18.48
C ASN A 81 -2.78 -1.50 17.00
N ARG A 82 -1.51 -1.74 16.65
CA ARG A 82 -1.12 -1.92 15.24
C ARG A 82 -1.79 -3.15 14.62
N GLY A 83 -2.44 -2.94 13.48
CA GLY A 83 -2.92 -4.00 12.61
C GLY A 83 -1.80 -4.52 11.70
N ARG A 84 -1.85 -5.79 11.31
CA ARG A 84 -0.96 -6.34 10.29
C ARG A 84 -1.50 -6.00 8.91
N VAL A 85 -0.61 -5.55 8.02
CA VAL A 85 -0.95 -5.21 6.63
C VAL A 85 -0.43 -6.29 5.68
N TYR A 86 -1.28 -6.68 4.74
CA TYR A 86 -0.92 -7.53 3.61
C TYR A 86 -1.18 -6.76 2.33
N ALA A 87 -0.12 -6.49 1.58
CA ALA A 87 -0.18 -5.77 0.32
C ALA A 87 0.00 -6.74 -0.86
N PHE A 88 -0.78 -6.53 -1.91
CA PHE A 88 -0.74 -7.32 -3.13
C PHE A 88 -0.62 -6.37 -4.32
N VAL A 89 0.45 -6.53 -5.09
CA VAL A 89 0.65 -5.76 -6.32
C VAL A 89 -0.31 -6.27 -7.40
N ASN A 90 -0.87 -5.36 -8.20
CA ASN A 90 -1.82 -5.66 -9.28
C ASN A 90 -3.09 -6.41 -8.81
N HIS A 91 -3.54 -6.18 -7.58
CA HIS A 91 -4.82 -6.72 -7.12
C HIS A 91 -5.97 -6.11 -7.94
N VAL A 92 -6.83 -6.96 -8.48
CA VAL A 92 -8.05 -6.59 -9.19
C VAL A 92 -9.22 -7.07 -8.35
N GLU A 93 -10.03 -6.14 -7.87
CA GLU A 93 -11.29 -6.44 -7.19
C GLU A 93 -12.37 -6.73 -8.26
N ASP A 94 -13.04 -7.87 -8.14
CA ASP A 94 -14.28 -8.11 -8.86
C ASP A 94 -15.44 -7.59 -8.02
N LEU A 95 -15.89 -6.37 -8.33
CA LEU A 95 -17.02 -5.76 -7.63
C LEU A 95 -18.33 -6.31 -8.19
N SER A 96 -18.82 -7.40 -7.59
CA SER A 96 -20.16 -7.88 -7.89
C SER A 96 -21.21 -6.83 -7.49
N VAL A 97 -22.42 -6.91 -8.07
CA VAL A 97 -23.52 -5.94 -7.80
C VAL A 97 -23.84 -5.82 -6.31
N ASN A 98 -23.57 -6.86 -5.51
CA ASN A 98 -23.78 -6.83 -4.07
C ASN A 98 -22.71 -6.00 -3.33
N ASP A 99 -21.46 -6.06 -3.77
CA ASP A 99 -20.34 -5.35 -3.15
C ASP A 99 -20.40 -3.85 -3.46
N ALA A 100 -20.85 -3.50 -4.67
CA ALA A 100 -21.12 -2.12 -5.05
C ALA A 100 -22.19 -1.45 -4.15
N LYS A 101 -23.21 -2.21 -3.70
CA LYS A 101 -24.21 -1.71 -2.75
C LYS A 101 -23.60 -1.46 -1.37
N GLN A 102 -22.73 -2.35 -0.89
CA GLN A 102 -22.04 -2.17 0.39
C GLN A 102 -21.08 -0.97 0.36
N LEU A 103 -20.30 -0.81 -0.72
CA LEU A 103 -19.41 0.35 -0.89
C LEU A 103 -20.19 1.67 -0.88
N LYS A 104 -21.31 1.74 -1.61
CA LYS A 104 -22.20 2.92 -1.60
C LYS A 104 -22.79 3.20 -0.22
N SER A 105 -23.18 2.16 0.51
CA SER A 105 -23.66 2.29 1.89
C SER A 105 -22.58 2.88 2.80
N SER A 106 -21.36 2.35 2.75
CA SER A 106 -20.23 2.83 3.54
C SER A 106 -19.84 4.27 3.21
N ILE A 107 -19.79 4.64 1.92
CA ILE A 107 -19.52 6.03 1.49
C ILE A 107 -20.63 6.98 1.95
N SER A 108 -21.90 6.56 1.88
CA SER A 108 -23.03 7.39 2.34
C SER A 108 -22.99 7.68 3.85
N GLN A 109 -22.30 6.85 4.62
CA GLN A 109 -22.09 7.03 6.06
C GLN A 109 -20.91 7.96 6.37
N VAL A 110 -19.99 8.17 5.42
CA VAL A 110 -18.91 9.18 5.53
C VAL A 110 -19.49 10.56 5.24
N LYS A 111 -20.24 11.10 6.20
CA LYS A 111 -20.67 12.50 6.18
C LYS A 111 -19.48 13.37 6.57
N HIS A 112 -18.83 14.00 5.59
CA HIS A 112 -17.91 15.09 5.89
C HIS A 112 -18.70 16.29 6.43
N LEU A 113 -18.54 16.57 7.72
CA LEU A 113 -19.02 17.79 8.36
C LEU A 113 -18.12 18.95 7.95
N CYS A 114 -18.69 19.96 7.29
CA CYS A 114 -17.98 21.22 7.07
C CYS A 114 -17.79 21.93 8.41
N SER A 115 -16.53 22.13 8.84
CA SER A 115 -16.20 22.78 10.12
C SER A 115 -16.68 24.24 10.20
N CYS A 116 -16.94 24.89 9.06
CA CYS A 116 -17.38 26.28 9.02
C CYS A 116 -18.90 26.47 9.21
N CYS A 117 -19.72 25.43 9.02
CA CYS A 117 -21.18 25.61 9.02
C CYS A 117 -22.02 24.41 9.47
N ASN A 118 -21.42 23.31 9.96
CA ASN A 118 -22.12 22.10 10.45
C ASN A 118 -23.20 21.54 9.48
N LYS A 119 -23.11 21.86 8.19
CA LYS A 119 -24.00 21.31 7.16
C LYS A 119 -23.40 20.00 6.66
N VAL A 120 -24.26 18.99 6.53
CA VAL A 120 -23.93 17.71 5.88
C VAL A 120 -23.86 17.96 4.38
N SER A 121 -22.70 17.77 3.78
CA SER A 121 -22.55 17.77 2.32
C SER A 121 -23.21 16.51 1.77
N GLN A 122 -24.42 16.63 1.20
CA GLN A 122 -25.00 15.53 0.43
C GLN A 122 -24.31 15.47 -0.95
N PRO A 123 -23.86 14.31 -1.42
CA PRO A 123 -23.38 14.16 -2.79
C PRO A 123 -24.57 14.31 -3.76
N ASN A 124 -24.54 15.36 -4.59
CA ASN A 124 -25.51 15.57 -5.66
C ASN A 124 -25.21 14.60 -6.80
N TYR A 125 -25.93 13.49 -6.87
CA TYR A 125 -25.99 12.69 -8.10
C TYR A 125 -27.15 13.21 -8.96
N HIS A 126 -26.82 13.95 -10.02
CA HIS A 126 -27.76 14.20 -11.12
C HIS A 126 -27.60 13.07 -12.14
N TYR A 127 -28.72 12.39 -12.43
CA TYR A 127 -28.84 11.42 -13.53
C TYR A 127 -29.03 12.15 -14.86
#